data_AF-A0AAW5MUM5-F1
#
_entry.id   AF-A0AAW5MUM5-F1
#
_cell.length_a   1.000
_cell.length_b   1.000
_cell.length_c   1.000
_cell.angle_alpha   90.00
_cell.angle_beta   90.00
_cell.angle_gamma   90.00
#
_symmetry.space_group_name_H-M   'P 1'
#
loop_
_entity.id
_entity.type
_entity.pdbx_description
1 polymer ?
#
loop_
_entity_poly.entity_id
_entity_poly.type
_entity_poly.pdbx_seq_one_letter_code
_entity_poly.pdbx_strand_id
1 'polypeptide(L)' 'MFYPEPFDVIIIGGGHAGNDAAMAAARKGQKTLLLTHNIDTLGQMS' A
#
# COMPACT_ATOMS: atom_id res chain seq x y z
N MET A 1 -11.56 18.15 -2.50
CA MET A 1 -11.14 17.56 -3.79
C MET A 1 -10.97 16.07 -3.56
N PHE A 2 -11.68 15.24 -4.33
CA PHE A 2 -11.64 13.77 -4.19
C PHE A 2 -10.67 13.20 -5.22
N TYR A 3 -9.98 12.11 -4.87
CA TYR A 3 -9.16 11.38 -5.83
C TYR A 3 -10.08 10.77 -6.90
N PRO A 4 -9.80 10.97 -8.20
CA PRO A 4 -10.77 10.72 -9.26
C PRO A 4 -11.08 9.23 -9.49
N GLU A 5 -10.19 8.34 -9.05
CA GLU A 5 -10.34 6.91 -9.29
C GLU A 5 -10.50 6.11 -7.99
N PRO A 6 -11.44 5.16 -7.92
CA PRO A 6 -11.54 4.28 -6.78
C PRO A 6 -10.37 3.28 -6.74
N PHE A 7 -10.09 2.77 -5.54
CA PHE A 7 -9.18 1.65 -5.30
C PHE A 7 -9.99 0.49 -4.73
N ASP A 8 -9.60 -0.74 -5.08
CA ASP A 8 -10.22 -1.95 -4.53
C ASP A 8 -9.68 -2.23 -3.11
N VAL A 9 -8.41 -1.91 -2.88
CA VAL A 9 -7.72 -2.12 -1.60
C VAL A 9 -6.87 -0.89 -1.28
N ILE A 10 -7.00 -0.38 -0.06
CA ILE A 10 -6.14 0.68 0.48
C ILE A 10 -5.41 0.13 1.69
N ILE A 11 -4.08 0.25 1.67
CA ILE A 11 -3.19 -0.19 2.75
C ILE A 11 -2.53 1.03 3.36
N ILE A 12 -2.63 1.15 4.67
CA ILE A 12 -2.10 2.28 5.44
C ILE A 12 -0.89 1.80 6.22
N GLY A 13 0.28 2.34 5.89
CA GLY A 13 1.57 2.01 6.48
C GLY A 13 2.38 1.04 5.62
N GLY A 14 3.65 1.38 5.36
CA GLY A 14 4.56 0.59 4.52
C GLY A 14 5.61 -0.22 5.28
N GLY A 15 5.30 -0.65 6.50
CA GLY A 15 6.13 -1.63 7.22
C GLY A 15 6.06 -3.03 6.59
N HIS A 16 6.73 -4.02 7.18
CA HIS A 16 6.77 -5.40 6.68
C HIS A 16 5.38 -5.96 6.32
N ALA A 17 4.44 -5.90 7.27
CA ALA A 17 3.07 -6.37 7.06
C ALA A 17 2.34 -5.58 5.96
N GLY A 18 2.56 -4.27 5.87
CA GLY A 18 1.92 -3.41 4.87
C GLY A 18 2.43 -3.68 3.46
N ASN A 19 3.74 -3.90 3.30
CA ASN A 19 4.35 -4.25 2.02
C ASN A 19 3.86 -5.62 1.53
N ASP A 20 3.84 -6.63 2.39
CA ASP A 20 3.36 -7.98 2.04
C ASP A 20 1.88 -7.97 1.66
N ALA A 21 1.06 -7.23 2.42
CA ALA A 21 -0.37 -7.07 2.11
C ALA A 21 -0.58 -6.33 0.77
N ALA A 22 0.21 -5.30 0.48
CA ALA A 22 0.07 -4.50 -0.75
C ALA A 22 0.48 -5.33 -1.96
N MET A 23 1.57 -6.08 -1.83
CA MET A 23 2.03 -7.00 -2.84
C MET A 23 1.03 -8.13 -3.10
N ALA A 24 0.43 -8.69 -2.05
CA ALA A 24 -0.59 -9.72 -2.18
C ALA A 24 -1.85 -9.21 -2.90
N ALA A 25 -2.34 -8.02 -2.55
CA ALA A 25 -3.50 -7.40 -3.20
C ALA A 25 -3.23 -7.08 -4.69
N ALA A 26 -2.08 -6.45 -4.97
CA ALA A 26 -1.67 -6.13 -6.34
C ALA A 26 -1.49 -7.39 -7.20
N ARG A 27 -0.88 -8.46 -6.67
CA ARG A 27 -0.71 -9.74 -7.38
C ARG A 27 -2.02 -10.48 -7.65
N LYS A 28 -3.07 -10.20 -6.88
CA LYS A 28 -4.44 -10.68 -7.15
C LYS A 28 -5.17 -9.83 -8.21
N GLY A 29 -4.48 -8.87 -8.83
CA GLY A 29 -5.05 -8.00 -9.87
C GLY A 29 -5.95 -6.88 -9.31
N GLN A 30 -5.89 -6.61 -8.00
CA GLN A 30 -6.68 -5.55 -7.38
C GLN A 30 -5.98 -4.19 -7.55
N LYS A 31 -6.74 -3.13 -7.85
CA LYS A 31 -6.23 -1.76 -7.87
C LYS A 31 -5.92 -1.33 -6.44
N THR A 32 -4.63 -1.42 -6.10
CA THR A 32 -4.15 -1.31 -4.71
C THR A 32 -3.42 0.00 -4.48
N LEU A 33 -3.79 0.73 -3.43
CA LEU A 33 -3.08 1.91 -2.94
C LEU A 33 -2.30 1.57 -1.67
N LEU A 34 -0.98 1.77 -1.66
CA LEU A 34 -0.17 1.77 -0.45
C LEU A 34 0.11 3.21 -0.03
N LEU A 35 -0.43 3.63 1.10
CA LEU A 35 -0.23 4.95 1.69
C LEU A 35 0.78 4.85 2.82
N THR A 36 1.91 5.55 2.69
CA THR A 36 2.93 5.68 3.74
C THR A 36 3.26 7.15 3.97
N HIS A 37 3.62 7.51 5.19
CA HIS A 37 4.07 8.87 5.52
C HIS A 37 5.50 9.13 5.03
N ASN A 38 6.29 8.07 4.83
CA ASN A 38 7.66 8.14 4.32
C ASN A 38 7.91 6.95 3.39
N ILE A 39 8.31 7.26 2.15
CA ILE A 39 8.63 6.26 1.12
C ILE A 39 10.03 5.69 1.35
N ASP A 40 10.94 6.46 1.95
CA ASP A 40 12.32 6.04 2.20
C ASP A 40 12.43 4.97 3.29
N THR A 41 11.41 4.85 4.16
CA THR A 41 11.36 3.86 5.24
C THR A 41 10.49 2.65 4.90
N LEU A 42 10.14 2.45 3.62
CA LEU A 42 9.39 1.27 3.19
C LEU A 42 10.16 -0.01 3.52
N GLY A 43 9.51 -0.93 4.24
CA GLY A 43 10.10 -2.22 4.60
C GLY A 43 11.29 -2.14 5.56
N GLN A 44 11.49 -1.01 6.26
CA GLN A 44 12.56 -0.89 7.24
C GLN A 44 12.43 -1.96 8.34
N MET A 45 13.52 -2.67 8.63
CA MET A 45 13.67 -3.50 9.83
C MET A 45 14.06 -2.58 10.99
N SER A 46 13.22 -2.55 12.02
CA SER A 46 13.47 -1.83 13.28
C SER A 46 14.54 -2.51 14.12
#